data_AF-F8GXJ8-F1
#
_entry.id   AF-F8GXJ8-F1
#
_cell.length_a   1.000
_cell.length_b   1.000
_cell.length_c   1.000
_cell.angle_alpha   90.00
_cell.angle_beta   90.00
_cell.angle_gamma   90.00
#
_symmetry.space_group_name_H-M   'P 1'
#
loop_
_entity.id
_entity.type
_entity.pdbx_description
1 polymer ?
#
loop_
_entity_poly.entity_id
_entity_poly.type
_entity_poly.pdbx_seq_one_letter_code
_entity_poly.pdbx_strand_id
1 'polypeptide(L)'
;MVMATLTIRNVDDELKARLRIEAAQHGHSMEEEVREILRRALSKPPARGGLGSRLRQRFATLADPGLELPARVERPRCPELPE
;
A
#
# COMPACT_ATOMS: atom_id res chain seq x y z
N MET A 1 0.65 -8.62 -27.81
CA MET A 1 0.27 -7.84 -26.60
C MET A 1 0.42 -6.37 -26.94
N VAL A 2 -0.60 -5.55 -26.67
CA VAL A 2 -0.54 -4.11 -26.97
C VAL A 2 0.42 -3.45 -25.97
N MET A 3 1.52 -2.89 -26.45
CA MET A 3 2.47 -2.10 -25.67
C MET A 3 1.96 -0.66 -25.62
N ALA A 4 1.66 -0.15 -24.43
CA ALA A 4 1.35 1.27 -24.26
C ALA A 4 2.66 2.07 -24.32
N THR A 5 2.75 3.03 -25.23
CA THR A 5 3.91 3.94 -25.33
C THR A 5 3.68 5.16 -24.44
N LEU A 6 4.62 5.43 -23.53
CA LEU A 6 4.64 6.64 -22.70
C LEU A 6 5.86 7.48 -23.09
N THR A 7 5.64 8.75 -23.44
CA THR A 7 6.72 9.69 -23.74
C THR A 7 6.83 10.73 -22.61
N ILE A 8 7.98 10.75 -21.93
CA ILE A 8 8.29 11.73 -20.90
C ILE A 8 9.21 12.79 -21.53
N ARG A 9 8.77 14.05 -21.53
CA ARG A 9 9.54 15.19 -22.06
C ARG A 9 10.25 15.90 -20.90
N ASN A 10 11.29 16.68 -21.23
CA ASN A 10 12.05 17.49 -20.27
C ASN A 10 12.62 16.67 -19.10
N VAL A 11 13.27 15.54 -19.42
CA VAL A 11 14.01 14.75 -18.43
C VAL A 11 15.44 15.29 -18.38
N ASP A 12 15.88 15.71 -17.20
CA ASP A 12 17.24 16.21 -16.98
C ASP A 12 18.28 15.12 -17.30
N ASP A 13 19.43 15.53 -17.85
CA ASP A 13 20.50 14.59 -18.22
C ASP A 13 21.05 13.82 -17.02
N GLU A 14 21.10 14.46 -15.84
CA GLU A 14 21.47 13.80 -14.60
C GLU A 14 20.48 12.68 -14.23
N LEU A 15 19.17 12.95 -14.36
CA LEU A 15 18.14 11.96 -14.08
C LEU A 15 18.22 10.78 -15.06
N LYS A 16 18.47 11.06 -16.34
CA LYS A 16 18.68 10.04 -17.37
C LYS A 16 19.90 9.16 -17.08
N ALA A 17 21.01 9.76 -16.62
CA ALA A 17 22.22 9.04 -16.26
C ALA A 17 22.00 8.13 -15.05
N ARG A 18 21.37 8.66 -13.98
CA ARG A 18 21.01 7.87 -12.79
C ARG A 18 20.11 6.70 -13.15
N LEU A 19 19.10 6.92 -13.99
CA LEU A 19 18.18 5.87 -14.38
C LEU A 19 18.86 4.76 -15.19
N ARG A 20 19.88 5.09 -16.00
CA ARG A 20 20.72 4.10 -16.70
C ARG A 20 21.57 3.29 -15.73
N ILE A 21 22.12 3.92 -14.68
CA ILE A 21 22.91 3.26 -13.65
C ILE A 21 22.04 2.27 -12.85
N GLU A 22 20.87 2.71 -12.38
CA GLU A 22 19.91 1.86 -11.67
C GLU A 22 19.49 0.65 -12.51
N ALA A 23 19.15 0.87 -13.79
CA ALA A 23 18.78 -0.22 -14.70
C ALA A 23 19.92 -1.25 -14.85
N ALA A 24 21.17 -0.80 -14.97
CA ALA A 24 22.33 -1.69 -15.05
C ALA A 24 22.56 -2.46 -13.74
N GLN A 25 22.35 -1.82 -12.58
CA GLN A 25 22.46 -2.48 -11.27
C GLN A 25 21.40 -3.57 -11.07
N HIS A 26 20.17 -3.33 -11.53
CA HIS A 26 19.07 -4.31 -11.46
C HIS A 26 19.09 -5.35 -12.59
N GLY A 27 20.00 -5.24 -13.56
CA GLY A 27 20.06 -6.14 -14.72
C GLY A 27 18.87 -5.96 -15.67
N HIS A 28 18.31 -4.76 -15.73
CA HIS A 28 17.15 -4.40 -16.52
C HIS A 28 17.51 -3.50 -17.70
N SER A 29 16.65 -3.49 -18.71
CA SER A 29 16.69 -2.42 -19.71
C SER A 29 16.22 -1.12 -19.07
N MET A 30 16.62 0.01 -19.64
CA MET A 30 16.17 1.32 -19.17
C MET A 30 14.64 1.43 -19.15
N GLU A 31 13.96 0.83 -20.14
CA GLU A 31 12.50 0.81 -20.23
C GLU A 31 11.87 -0.04 -19.12
N GLU A 32 12.42 -1.22 -18.84
CA GLU A 32 11.90 -2.07 -17.74
C GLU A 32 12.12 -1.40 -16.38
N GLU A 33 13.24 -0.70 -16.18
CA GLU A 33 13.48 0.04 -14.94
C GLU A 33 12.45 1.16 -14.75
N VAL A 34 12.15 1.96 -15.79
CA VAL A 34 11.07 2.96 -15.73
C VAL A 34 9.74 2.30 -15.41
N ARG A 35 9.45 1.16 -16.03
CA ARG A 35 8.20 0.43 -15.80
C ARG A 35 8.09 -0.06 -14.36
N GLU A 36 9.17 -0.60 -13.78
CA GLU A 36 9.23 -1.02 -12.39
C GLU A 36 9.08 0.15 -11.42
N ILE A 37 9.77 1.27 -11.66
CA ILE A 37 9.63 2.49 -10.86
C ILE A 37 8.18 2.97 -10.86
N LEU A 38 7.55 3.05 -12.03
CA LEU A 38 6.15 3.46 -12.17
C LEU A 38 5.21 2.47 -11.50
N ARG A 39 5.43 1.15 -11.66
CA ARG A 39 4.68 0.12 -10.94
C ARG A 39 4.79 0.34 -9.45
N ARG A 40 6.00 0.47 -8.88
CA ARG A 40 6.19 0.64 -7.44
C ARG A 40 5.56 1.93 -6.91
N ALA A 41 5.72 3.05 -7.65
CA ALA A 41 5.17 4.34 -7.26
C ALA A 41 3.63 4.36 -7.28
N LEU A 42 3.02 3.70 -8.27
CA LEU A 42 1.57 3.68 -8.46
C LEU A 42 0.88 2.49 -7.79
N SER A 43 1.60 1.41 -7.48
CA SER A 43 1.09 0.24 -6.74
C SER A 43 0.94 0.51 -5.24
N LYS A 44 0.79 1.78 -4.84
CA LYS A 44 0.42 2.15 -3.49
C LYS A 44 -0.82 1.30 -3.16
N PRO A 45 -0.74 0.33 -2.23
CA PRO A 45 -1.84 -0.60 -2.01
C PRO A 45 -3.08 0.24 -1.69
N PRO A 46 -4.27 -0.11 -2.24
CA PRO A 46 -5.50 0.59 -1.89
C PRO A 46 -5.50 0.68 -0.38
N ALA A 47 -5.60 1.91 0.16
CA ALA A 47 -5.30 2.24 1.55
C ALA A 47 -5.70 1.05 2.41
N ARG A 48 -4.70 0.25 2.86
CA ARG A 48 -4.96 -0.99 3.60
C ARG A 48 -5.90 -0.55 4.69
N GLY A 49 -7.17 -0.98 4.61
CA GLY A 49 -8.28 -0.28 5.25
C GLY A 49 -7.94 0.13 6.66
N GLY A 50 -8.53 1.24 7.15
CA GLY A 50 -8.22 1.77 8.49
C GLY A 50 -8.21 0.68 9.57
N LEU A 51 -7.66 0.98 10.75
CA LEU A 51 -7.41 0.00 11.82
C LEU A 51 -8.49 -1.10 11.97
N GLY A 52 -9.78 -0.73 11.90
CA GLY A 52 -10.91 -1.67 11.92
C GLY A 52 -10.90 -2.74 10.82
N SER A 53 -10.55 -2.41 9.57
CA SER A 53 -10.44 -3.38 8.47
C SER A 53 -9.30 -4.37 8.71
N ARG A 54 -8.16 -3.91 9.24
CA ARG A 54 -7.02 -4.77 9.59
C ARG A 54 -7.35 -5.71 10.74
N LEU A 55 -8.00 -5.19 11.78
CA LEU A 55 -8.50 -6.00 12.90
C LEU A 55 -9.46 -7.07 12.39
N ARG A 56 -10.48 -6.68 11.62
CA ARG A 56 -11.45 -7.64 11.07
C ARG A 56 -10.78 -8.72 10.23
N GLN A 57 -9.86 -8.37 9.34
CA GLN A 57 -9.14 -9.36 8.52
C GLN A 57 -8.31 -10.32 9.37
N ARG A 58 -7.64 -9.83 10.42
CA ARG A 58 -6.79 -10.63 11.30
C ARG A 58 -7.58 -11.65 12.12
N PHE A 59 -8.78 -11.28 12.57
CA PHE A 59 -9.63 -12.13 13.40
C PHE A 59 -10.74 -12.84 12.61
N ALA A 60 -10.80 -12.67 11.28
CA ALA A 60 -11.86 -13.26 10.44
C ALA A 60 -11.92 -14.80 10.55
N THR A 61 -10.77 -15.45 10.73
CA THR A 61 -10.66 -16.92 10.90
C THR A 61 -10.92 -17.39 12.32
N LEU A 62 -10.93 -16.48 13.29
CA LEU A 62 -11.16 -16.73 14.71
C LEU A 62 -12.59 -16.36 15.15
N ALA A 63 -13.39 -15.82 14.22
CA ALA A 63 -14.76 -15.45 14.49
C ALA A 63 -15.60 -16.73 14.70
N ASP A 64 -15.94 -17.02 15.95
CA ASP A 64 -16.88 -18.06 16.30
C ASP A 64 -18.32 -17.52 16.09
N PRO A 65 -19.10 -18.07 15.14
CA PRO A 65 -20.49 -17.68 14.93
C PRO A 65 -21.39 -18.01 16.13
N GLY A 66 -20.93 -18.86 17.06
CA GLY A 66 -21.63 -19.25 18.28
C GLY A 66 -21.23 -18.46 19.54
N LEU A 67 -20.41 -17.41 19.42
CA LEU A 67 -20.03 -16.59 20.58
C LEU A 67 -21.23 -15.82 21.12
N GLU A 68 -21.79 -16.27 22.25
CA GLU A 68 -22.83 -15.53 22.94
C GLU A 68 -22.26 -14.25 23.56
N LEU A 69 -22.71 -13.11 23.07
CA LEU A 69 -22.34 -11.82 23.63
C LEU A 69 -23.12 -11.59 24.93
N PRO A 70 -22.45 -11.22 26.04
CA PRO A 70 -23.13 -10.93 27.28
C PRO A 70 -24.03 -9.69 27.13
N ALA A 71 -25.14 -9.68 27.86
CA ALA A 71 -26.02 -8.52 27.91
C ALA A 71 -25.26 -7.30 28.47
N ARG A 72 -25.24 -6.20 27.71
CA ARG A 72 -24.64 -4.93 28.15
C ARG A 72 -25.62 -4.20 29.06
N VAL A 73 -25.59 -4.54 30.35
CA VAL A 73 -26.50 -3.99 31.37
C VAL A 73 -25.96 -2.72 32.04
N GLU A 74 -24.66 -2.46 31.92
CA GLU A 74 -24.00 -1.33 32.55
C GLU A 74 -23.81 -0.16 31.59
N ARG A 75 -23.86 1.08 32.12
CA ARG A 75 -23.50 2.26 31.34
C ARG A 75 -21.98 2.28 31.14
N PRO A 76 -21.48 2.70 29.96
CA PRO A 76 -20.05 2.88 29.74
C PRO A 76 -19.44 3.74 30.85
N ARG A 77 -18.30 3.29 31.40
CA ARG A 77 -17.54 4.11 32.34
C ARG A 77 -17.10 5.38 31.64
N CYS A 78 -17.25 6.53 32.30
CA CYS A 78 -16.72 7.78 31.80
C CYS A 78 -15.18 7.65 31.75
N PRO A 79 -14.52 7.94 30.61
CA PRO A 79 -13.06 7.95 30.57
C PRO A 79 -12.54 9.10 31.45
N GLU A 80 -11.52 8.82 32.26
CA GLU A 80 -10.75 9.87 32.92
C GLU A 80 -9.86 10.52 31.86
N LEU A 81 -10.27 11.68 31.36
CA LEU A 81 -9.47 12.48 30.44
C LEU A 81 -8.66 13.50 31.25
N PRO A 82 -7.35 13.67 30.99
CA PRO A 82 -6.61 14.81 31.51
C PRO A 82 -7.22 16.11 30.95
N GLU A 83 -7.23 17.17 31.75
CA GLU A 83 -7.67 18.51 31.32
C GLU A 83 -6.77 19.11 30.22
#